data_AF-A0A1H9QEY0-F1
#
_entry.id   AF-A0A1H9QEY0-F1
#
_cell.length_a   1.000
_cell.length_b   1.000
_cell.length_c   1.000
_cell.angle_alpha   90.00
_cell.angle_beta   90.00
_cell.angle_gamma   90.00
#
_symmetry.space_group_name_H-M   'P 1'
#
loop_
_entity.id
_entity.type
_entity.pdbx_description
1 polymer ?
#
loop_
_entity_poly.entity_id
_entity_poly.type
_entity_poly.pdbx_seq_one_letter_code
_entity_poly.pdbx_strand_id
1 'polypeptide(L)'
;MVKKSIPKTKINNEAKSINNGSASTDLERKIFDIPLYKKDGSREGVCDKNPYVVLKYFQKDWECFSDWTKDELAQFSNFLATFSAHTWNSVYKSGGKGENKVGLGYTRYDIDDMKAGDEHLKKVKQMLSPDINVFELRVSQKLRVHGFQSQAAFFLVLLDREHRVFPA
;
A
#
# COMPACT_ATOMS: atom_id res chain seq x y z
N MET A 1 43.63 -20.44 41.67
CA MET A 1 42.50 -19.81 40.94
C MET A 1 42.76 -19.88 39.45
N VAL A 2 42.07 -20.77 38.72
CA VAL A 2 42.21 -20.88 37.26
C VAL A 2 41.33 -19.82 36.60
N LYS A 3 41.94 -18.82 35.95
CA LYS A 3 41.22 -17.84 35.12
C LYS A 3 40.59 -18.59 33.94
N LYS A 4 39.26 -18.76 33.97
CA LYS A 4 38.50 -19.25 32.81
C LYS A 4 38.67 -18.25 31.66
N SER A 5 39.47 -18.63 30.67
CA SER A 5 39.62 -17.89 29.42
C SER A 5 38.29 -17.97 28.66
N ILE A 6 37.70 -16.81 28.34
CA ILE A 6 36.48 -16.75 27.56
C ILE A 6 36.81 -17.25 26.14
N PRO A 7 36.12 -18.27 25.61
CA PRO A 7 36.42 -18.82 24.30
C PRO A 7 36.19 -17.78 23.19
N LYS A 8 37.25 -17.11 22.76
CA LYS A 8 37.23 -16.06 21.71
C LYS A 8 36.60 -16.55 20.41
N THR A 9 36.65 -17.85 20.14
CA THR A 9 35.98 -18.52 19.01
C THR A 9 34.46 -18.51 19.10
N LYS A 10 33.87 -18.66 20.30
CA LYS A 10 32.41 -18.54 20.48
C LYS A 10 31.95 -17.10 20.28
N ILE A 11 32.70 -16.14 20.85
CA ILE A 11 32.44 -14.70 20.68
C ILE A 11 32.55 -14.29 19.22
N ASN A 12 33.57 -14.76 18.49
CA ASN A 12 33.75 -14.44 17.07
C ASN A 12 32.67 -15.09 16.18
N ASN A 13 32.13 -16.25 16.56
CA ASN A 13 31.04 -16.89 15.83
C ASN A 13 29.69 -16.20 16.07
N GLU A 14 29.41 -15.76 17.31
CA GLU A 14 28.25 -14.92 17.62
C GLU A 14 28.36 -13.54 16.96
N ALA A 15 29.54 -12.90 16.95
CA ALA A 15 29.76 -11.66 16.23
C ALA A 15 29.58 -11.79 14.71
N LYS A 16 29.91 -12.96 14.13
CA LYS A 16 29.63 -13.27 12.72
C LYS A 16 28.14 -13.51 12.45
N SER A 17 27.40 -14.13 13.38
CA SER A 17 25.95 -14.29 13.22
C SER A 17 25.19 -12.97 13.42
N ILE A 18 25.72 -12.06 14.24
CA ILE A 18 25.18 -10.70 14.44
C ILE A 18 25.51 -9.78 13.25
N ASN A 19 26.69 -9.91 12.62
CA ASN A 19 27.06 -9.18 11.40
C ASN A 19 26.31 -9.67 10.15
N ASN A 20 25.74 -10.88 10.17
CA ASN A 20 24.73 -11.33 9.21
C ASN A 20 23.31 -10.91 9.63
N GLY A 21 23.20 -9.74 10.27
CA GLY A 21 21.97 -9.19 10.83
C GLY A 21 20.79 -9.29 9.87
N SER A 22 19.80 -10.09 10.27
CA SER A 22 18.49 -10.27 9.63
C SER A 22 18.52 -10.42 8.11
N ALA A 23 19.22 -11.42 7.59
CA ALA A 23 19.05 -11.78 6.18
C ALA A 23 17.70 -12.45 5.98
N SER A 24 16.61 -11.66 5.94
CA SER A 24 15.34 -12.11 5.39
C SER A 24 15.64 -12.77 4.05
N THR A 25 15.18 -14.00 3.88
CA THR A 25 15.37 -14.79 2.66
C THR A 25 14.83 -14.02 1.45
N ASP A 26 15.30 -14.32 0.24
CA ASP A 26 14.77 -13.67 -0.97
C ASP A 26 13.25 -13.86 -1.09
N LEU A 27 12.75 -15.00 -0.59
CA LEU A 27 11.32 -15.28 -0.52
C LEU A 27 10.60 -14.37 0.49
N GLU A 28 11.12 -14.22 1.71
CA GLU A 28 10.55 -13.29 2.71
C GLU A 28 10.60 -11.85 2.23
N ARG A 29 11.69 -11.42 1.58
CA ARG A 29 11.79 -10.09 0.99
C ARG A 29 10.72 -9.86 -0.06
N LYS A 30 10.43 -10.86 -0.89
CA LYS A 30 9.37 -10.81 -1.89
C LYS A 30 7.98 -10.82 -1.24
N ILE A 31 7.75 -11.63 -0.21
CA ILE A 31 6.45 -11.74 0.50
C ILE A 31 6.12 -10.44 1.23
N PHE A 32 7.08 -9.87 1.95
CA PHE A 32 6.90 -8.64 2.74
C PHE A 32 7.22 -7.36 1.96
N ASP A 33 7.57 -7.49 0.67
CA ASP A 33 7.99 -6.41 -0.21
C ASP A 33 9.03 -5.48 0.44
N ILE A 34 10.05 -6.09 1.05
CA ILE A 34 11.10 -5.39 1.77
C ILE A 34 11.91 -4.55 0.77
N PRO A 35 12.01 -3.22 0.95
CA PRO A 35 12.71 -2.33 0.04
C PRO A 35 14.17 -2.72 -0.11
N LEU A 36 14.60 -2.96 -1.35
CA LEU A 36 16.01 -3.17 -1.67
C LEU A 36 16.70 -1.83 -1.94
N TYR A 37 17.90 -1.69 -1.41
CA TYR A 37 18.78 -0.57 -1.72
C TYR A 37 19.74 -0.98 -2.83
N LYS A 38 19.84 -0.13 -3.85
CA LYS A 38 20.85 -0.23 -4.90
C LYS A 38 22.23 0.15 -4.33
N LYS A 39 23.29 -0.19 -5.07
CA LYS A 39 24.68 0.08 -4.66
C LYS A 39 24.98 1.57 -4.45
N ASP A 40 24.22 2.45 -5.11
CA ASP A 40 24.32 3.90 -4.98
C ASP A 40 23.53 4.47 -3.77
N GLY A 41 22.94 3.60 -2.94
CA GLY A 41 22.13 3.99 -1.79
C GLY A 41 20.68 4.38 -2.13
N SER A 42 20.32 4.43 -3.41
CA SER A 42 18.93 4.66 -3.82
C SER A 42 18.07 3.42 -3.59
N ARG A 43 16.77 3.60 -3.38
CA ARG A 43 15.82 2.47 -3.25
C ARG A 43 15.44 1.97 -4.63
N GLU A 44 15.09 0.68 -4.71
CA GLU A 44 14.42 0.14 -5.89
C GLU A 44 13.14 0.93 -6.19
N GLY A 45 12.89 1.18 -7.48
CA GLY A 45 11.71 1.90 -7.92
C GLY A 45 10.44 1.10 -7.71
N VAL A 46 9.33 1.77 -7.41
CA VAL A 46 8.02 1.13 -7.25
C VAL A 46 7.27 0.94 -8.57
N CYS A 47 7.68 1.65 -9.63
CA CYS A 47 6.97 1.76 -10.90
C CYS A 47 6.67 0.41 -11.57
N ASP A 48 7.61 -0.53 -11.49
CA ASP A 48 7.51 -1.84 -12.16
C ASP A 48 6.93 -2.93 -11.25
N LYS A 49 6.60 -2.60 -9.99
CA LYS A 49 5.99 -3.55 -9.06
C LYS A 49 4.50 -3.71 -9.36
N ASN A 50 4.03 -4.95 -9.29
CA ASN A 50 2.61 -5.28 -9.32
C ASN A 50 1.98 -4.98 -7.96
N PRO A 51 0.89 -4.18 -7.89
CA PRO A 51 0.38 -3.74 -6.63
C PRO A 51 -0.61 -4.75 -6.03
N TYR A 52 -0.81 -4.65 -4.72
CA TYR A 52 -1.78 -5.46 -3.99
C TYR A 52 -2.46 -4.64 -2.90
N VAL A 53 -3.62 -5.08 -2.42
CA VAL A 53 -4.41 -4.36 -1.42
C VAL A 53 -4.09 -4.86 -0.01
N VAL A 54 -3.94 -3.93 0.93
CA VAL A 54 -3.72 -4.18 2.36
C VAL A 54 -4.77 -3.43 3.18
N LEU A 55 -5.39 -4.11 4.14
CA LEU A 55 -6.48 -3.56 4.97
C LEU A 55 -6.03 -3.07 6.35
N LYS A 56 -4.71 -2.91 6.59
CA LYS A 56 -4.15 -2.51 7.90
C LYS A 56 -4.76 -1.22 8.47
N TYR A 57 -5.12 -0.27 7.60
CA TYR A 57 -5.68 1.03 7.99
C TYR A 57 -7.17 1.18 7.65
N PHE A 58 -7.85 0.09 7.30
CA PHE A 58 -9.25 0.12 6.89
C PHE A 58 -10.15 0.70 7.98
N GLN A 59 -10.95 1.72 7.65
CA GLN A 59 -11.86 2.40 8.57
C GLN A 59 -13.29 1.91 8.35
N LYS A 60 -13.63 0.78 8.97
CA LYS A 60 -14.96 0.14 8.85
C LYS A 60 -16.13 1.03 9.30
N ASP A 61 -15.86 2.05 10.13
CA ASP A 61 -16.90 2.91 10.70
C ASP A 61 -17.43 3.93 9.69
N TRP A 62 -16.72 4.15 8.57
CA TRP A 62 -17.22 4.91 7.42
C TRP A 62 -18.15 4.06 6.55
N GLU A 63 -17.66 2.88 6.18
CA GLU A 63 -18.36 1.91 5.33
C GLU A 63 -17.72 0.53 5.50
N CYS A 64 -18.55 -0.53 5.47
CA CYS A 64 -18.10 -1.90 5.70
C CYS A 64 -18.44 -2.81 4.52
N PHE A 65 -17.58 -3.79 4.24
CA PHE A 65 -17.86 -4.83 3.23
C PHE A 65 -19.14 -5.63 3.54
N SER A 66 -19.57 -5.70 4.80
CA SER A 66 -20.84 -6.34 5.17
C SER A 66 -22.06 -5.65 4.58
N ASP A 67 -21.94 -4.36 4.26
CA ASP A 67 -23.03 -3.54 3.74
C ASP A 67 -23.09 -3.55 2.21
N TRP A 68 -22.04 -4.07 1.56
CA TRP A 68 -21.94 -4.21 0.11
C TRP A 68 -22.76 -5.41 -0.36
N THR A 69 -23.46 -5.23 -1.46
CA THR A 69 -24.20 -6.32 -2.12
C THR A 69 -23.25 -7.32 -2.78
N LYS A 70 -23.79 -8.50 -3.11
CA LYS A 70 -23.06 -9.54 -3.83
C LYS A 70 -22.41 -9.02 -5.13
N ASP A 71 -23.13 -8.20 -5.88
CA ASP A 71 -22.64 -7.67 -7.16
C ASP A 71 -21.53 -6.64 -6.96
N GLU A 72 -21.62 -5.81 -5.92
CA GLU A 72 -20.58 -4.85 -5.55
C GLU A 72 -19.31 -5.55 -5.06
N LEU A 73 -19.45 -6.63 -4.28
CA LEU A 73 -18.33 -7.47 -3.86
C LEU A 73 -17.68 -8.22 -5.05
N ALA A 74 -18.47 -8.62 -6.04
CA ALA A 74 -17.95 -9.20 -7.28
C ALA A 74 -17.16 -8.15 -8.09
N GLN A 75 -17.66 -6.91 -8.18
CA GLN A 75 -16.92 -5.81 -8.79
C GLN A 75 -15.61 -5.52 -8.05
N PHE A 76 -15.62 -5.53 -6.72
CA PHE A 76 -14.41 -5.40 -5.92
C PHE A 76 -13.41 -6.52 -6.19
N SER A 77 -13.88 -7.77 -6.27
CA SER A 77 -13.02 -8.93 -6.59
C SER A 77 -12.39 -8.79 -7.98
N ASN A 78 -13.14 -8.34 -8.97
CA ASN A 78 -12.62 -8.05 -10.30
C ASN A 78 -11.59 -6.91 -10.28
N PHE A 79 -11.85 -5.85 -9.50
CA PHE A 79 -10.88 -4.79 -9.27
C PHE A 79 -9.58 -5.32 -8.69
N LEU A 80 -9.60 -6.21 -7.69
CA LEU A 80 -8.38 -6.81 -7.12
C LEU A 80 -7.58 -7.57 -8.17
N ALA A 81 -8.26 -8.39 -8.99
CA ALA A 81 -7.63 -9.14 -10.07
C ALA A 81 -7.01 -8.19 -11.12
N THR A 82 -7.74 -7.19 -11.59
CA THR A 82 -7.25 -6.18 -12.53
C THR A 82 -6.08 -5.40 -11.94
N PHE A 83 -6.21 -4.89 -10.72
CA PHE A 83 -5.21 -4.10 -10.03
C PHE A 83 -3.88 -4.84 -9.91
N SER A 84 -3.92 -6.11 -9.48
CA SER A 84 -2.72 -6.94 -9.33
C SER A 84 -2.05 -7.32 -10.65
N ALA A 85 -2.78 -7.28 -11.77
CA ALA A 85 -2.24 -7.51 -13.10
C ALA A 85 -1.53 -6.29 -13.69
N HIS A 86 -1.73 -5.08 -13.15
CA HIS A 86 -1.03 -3.87 -13.56
C HIS A 86 0.31 -3.71 -12.84
N THR A 87 1.16 -2.81 -13.34
CA THR A 87 2.26 -2.22 -12.57
C THR A 87 1.84 -0.84 -12.04
N TRP A 88 2.48 -0.33 -10.99
CA TRP A 88 2.20 1.02 -10.50
C TRP A 88 2.31 2.10 -11.58
N ASN A 89 3.28 2.01 -12.49
CA ASN A 89 3.40 2.91 -13.63
C ASN A 89 2.14 2.91 -14.50
N SER A 90 1.58 1.73 -14.76
CA SER A 90 0.30 1.60 -15.49
C SER A 90 -0.89 2.13 -14.68
N VAL A 91 -0.89 1.97 -13.36
CA VAL A 91 -1.93 2.54 -12.49
C VAL A 91 -1.91 4.06 -12.57
N TYR A 92 -0.74 4.71 -12.44
CA TYR A 92 -0.65 6.17 -12.52
C TYR A 92 -1.13 6.72 -13.86
N LYS A 93 -0.82 6.01 -14.96
CA LYS A 93 -1.24 6.38 -16.31
C LYS A 93 -2.74 6.19 -16.57
N SER A 94 -3.48 5.50 -15.69
CA SER A 94 -4.94 5.39 -15.77
C SER A 94 -5.69 6.64 -15.30
N GLY A 95 -4.98 7.59 -14.70
CA GLY A 95 -5.51 8.89 -14.27
C GLY A 95 -5.55 9.93 -15.39
N GLY A 96 -6.22 11.06 -15.14
CA GLY A 96 -6.26 12.22 -16.05
C GLY A 96 -7.67 12.74 -16.35
N LYS A 97 -7.76 13.63 -17.33
CA LYS A 97 -9.02 14.18 -17.87
C LYS A 97 -9.25 13.69 -19.30
N GLY A 98 -10.53 13.57 -19.71
CA GLY A 98 -10.92 13.19 -21.06
C GLY A 98 -10.80 11.68 -21.34
N GLU A 99 -10.57 11.34 -22.61
CA GLU A 99 -10.51 9.95 -23.13
C GLU A 99 -9.42 9.08 -22.46
N ASN A 100 -8.49 9.70 -21.73
CA ASN A 100 -7.41 9.02 -21.02
C ASN A 100 -7.82 8.48 -19.62
N LYS A 101 -8.96 8.89 -19.05
CA LYS A 101 -9.44 8.39 -17.75
C LYS A 101 -10.18 7.05 -17.91
N VAL A 102 -9.43 6.00 -18.24
CA VAL A 102 -9.93 4.64 -18.44
C VAL A 102 -9.36 3.68 -17.38
N GLY A 103 -10.10 2.61 -17.07
CA GLY A 103 -9.67 1.59 -16.11
C GLY A 103 -9.69 2.07 -14.65
N LEU A 104 -8.56 1.96 -13.96
CA LEU A 104 -8.42 2.17 -12.51
C LEU A 104 -8.53 3.63 -12.06
N GLY A 105 -8.48 4.60 -12.97
CA GLY A 105 -8.87 5.98 -12.71
C GLY A 105 -8.09 6.69 -11.60
N TYR A 106 -6.79 6.41 -11.45
CA TYR A 106 -5.93 6.99 -10.41
C TYR A 106 -6.12 8.51 -10.30
N THR A 107 -6.59 8.98 -9.15
CA THR A 107 -6.81 10.41 -8.91
C THR A 107 -6.27 10.79 -7.53
N ARG A 108 -5.17 11.53 -7.53
CA ARG A 108 -4.59 12.13 -6.31
C ARG A 108 -5.37 13.37 -5.92
N TYR A 109 -5.51 13.59 -4.62
CA TYR A 109 -6.25 14.73 -4.07
C TYR A 109 -5.64 15.18 -2.73
N ASP A 110 -6.02 16.38 -2.28
CA ASP A 110 -5.81 16.80 -0.89
C ASP A 110 -7.01 16.37 -0.04
N ILE A 111 -6.75 15.89 1.19
CA ILE A 111 -7.80 15.44 2.11
C ILE A 111 -8.76 16.59 2.43
N ASP A 112 -8.25 17.83 2.45
CA ASP A 112 -9.08 19.01 2.71
C ASP A 112 -10.05 19.35 1.56
N ASP A 113 -9.88 18.77 0.37
CA ASP A 113 -10.81 18.93 -0.75
C ASP A 113 -12.02 17.99 -0.68
N MET A 114 -11.96 16.95 0.15
CA MET A 114 -12.99 15.92 0.29
C MET A 114 -14.33 16.51 0.75
N LYS A 115 -15.45 15.99 0.23
CA LYS A 115 -16.80 16.42 0.63
C LYS A 115 -17.38 15.60 1.78
N ALA A 116 -16.87 14.39 1.98
CA ALA A 116 -17.27 13.53 3.09
C ALA A 116 -16.16 12.50 3.41
N GLY A 117 -16.16 11.97 4.64
CA GLY A 117 -15.24 10.92 5.07
C GLY A 117 -13.81 11.39 5.36
N ASP A 118 -13.55 12.70 5.35
CA ASP A 118 -12.23 13.29 5.56
C ASP A 118 -11.70 13.01 6.97
N GLU A 119 -12.56 13.02 8.00
CA GLU A 119 -12.19 12.71 9.39
C GLU A 119 -11.49 11.34 9.53
N HIS A 120 -11.96 10.33 8.79
CA HIS A 120 -11.39 8.99 8.80
C HIS A 120 -10.00 8.95 8.16
N LEU A 121 -9.81 9.67 7.06
CA LEU A 121 -8.50 9.77 6.41
C LEU A 121 -7.53 10.65 7.20
N LYS A 122 -7.98 11.75 7.81
CA LYS A 122 -7.16 12.59 8.70
C LYS A 122 -6.63 11.80 9.89
N LYS A 123 -7.47 10.97 10.52
CA LYS A 123 -7.05 10.05 11.59
C LYS A 123 -5.95 9.11 11.15
N VAL A 124 -6.06 8.52 9.95
CA VAL A 124 -5.01 7.65 9.41
C VAL A 124 -3.74 8.45 9.08
N LYS A 125 -3.89 9.63 8.46
CA LYS A 125 -2.79 10.50 8.05
C LYS A 125 -1.90 10.94 9.22
N GLN A 126 -2.44 11.10 10.42
CA GLN A 126 -1.67 11.38 11.65
C GLN A 126 -0.68 10.26 12.02
N MET A 127 -0.91 9.03 11.58
CA MET A 127 -0.02 7.87 11.80
C MET A 127 1.00 7.69 10.68
N LEU A 128 0.95 8.53 9.64
CA LEU A 128 1.75 8.39 8.43
C LEU A 128 2.79 9.51 8.33
N SER A 129 3.80 9.27 7.52
CA SER A 129 4.76 10.32 7.17
C SER A 129 4.07 11.45 6.38
N PRO A 130 4.46 12.73 6.58
CA PRO A 130 3.82 13.87 5.93
C PRO A 130 3.81 13.80 4.39
N ASP A 131 4.83 13.18 3.80
CA ASP A 131 5.03 13.03 2.35
C ASP A 131 4.12 11.98 1.68
N ILE A 132 3.44 11.13 2.45
CA ILE A 132 2.55 10.11 1.90
C ILE A 132 1.29 10.75 1.29
N ASN A 133 1.03 10.50 0.02
CA ASN A 133 -0.15 11.06 -0.64
C ASN A 133 -1.29 10.08 -0.66
N VAL A 134 -2.50 10.61 -0.51
CA VAL A 134 -3.75 9.85 -0.62
C VAL A 134 -4.31 10.03 -2.03
N PHE A 135 -4.95 8.99 -2.53
CA PHE A 135 -5.60 8.98 -3.84
C PHE A 135 -6.78 8.02 -3.84
N GLU A 136 -7.63 8.17 -4.85
CA GLU A 136 -8.71 7.24 -5.15
C GLU A 136 -8.35 6.33 -6.32
N LEU A 137 -8.95 5.14 -6.30
CA LEU A 137 -9.00 4.22 -7.43
C LEU A 137 -10.46 3.85 -7.72
N ARG A 138 -10.74 3.64 -9.00
CA ARG A 138 -12.02 3.20 -9.53
C ARG A 138 -12.16 1.68 -9.41
N VAL A 139 -13.19 1.24 -8.70
CA VAL A 139 -13.63 -0.16 -8.67
C VAL A 139 -14.66 -0.41 -9.77
N SER A 140 -15.65 0.47 -9.89
CA SER A 140 -16.65 0.47 -10.97
C SER A 140 -17.05 1.91 -11.31
N GLN A 141 -18.05 2.15 -12.16
CA GLN A 141 -18.48 3.54 -12.42
C GLN A 141 -18.93 4.25 -11.12
N LYS A 142 -19.65 3.53 -10.25
CA LYS A 142 -20.16 4.03 -8.96
C LYS A 142 -19.15 3.86 -7.80
N LEU A 143 -18.46 2.72 -7.73
CA LEU A 143 -17.64 2.37 -6.56
C LEU A 143 -16.22 2.97 -6.64
N ARG A 144 -15.74 3.56 -5.54
CA ARG A 144 -14.33 3.97 -5.35
C ARG A 144 -13.73 3.34 -4.10
N VAL A 145 -12.40 3.32 -4.07
CA VAL A 145 -11.62 3.05 -2.87
C VAL A 145 -10.59 4.13 -2.68
N HIS A 146 -10.36 4.52 -1.43
CA HIS A 146 -9.43 5.57 -1.06
C HIS A 146 -8.32 5.01 -0.19
N GLY A 147 -7.10 5.45 -0.44
CA GLY A 147 -5.95 4.92 0.27
C GLY A 147 -4.66 5.58 -0.16
N PHE A 148 -3.57 4.95 0.23
CA PHE A 148 -2.23 5.42 -0.10
C PHE A 148 -1.34 4.25 -0.47
N GLN A 149 -0.22 4.57 -1.09
CA GLN A 149 0.77 3.59 -1.51
C GLN A 149 1.96 3.57 -0.55
N SER A 150 2.45 2.38 -0.25
CA SER A 150 3.82 2.18 0.23
C SER A 150 4.41 0.97 -0.48
N GLN A 151 5.49 1.18 -1.23
CA GLN A 151 6.06 0.14 -2.10
C GLN A 151 5.01 -0.42 -3.09
N ALA A 152 4.87 -1.74 -3.20
CA ALA A 152 3.83 -2.41 -3.97
C ALA A 152 2.44 -2.33 -3.30
N ALA A 153 2.38 -2.15 -1.97
CA ALA A 153 1.12 -2.17 -1.25
C ALA A 153 0.30 -0.89 -1.47
N PHE A 154 -0.97 -1.07 -1.81
CA PHE A 154 -2.03 -0.09 -1.63
C PHE A 154 -2.75 -0.35 -0.32
N PHE A 155 -2.58 0.56 0.64
CA PHE A 155 -3.30 0.53 1.90
C PHE A 155 -4.67 1.15 1.68
N LEU A 156 -5.69 0.29 1.53
CA LEU A 156 -7.08 0.71 1.43
C LEU A 156 -7.55 1.19 2.80
N VAL A 157 -8.02 2.43 2.83
CA VAL A 157 -8.51 3.11 4.04
C VAL A 157 -10.03 3.20 4.02
N LEU A 158 -10.62 3.71 2.93
CA LEU A 158 -12.07 3.86 2.80
C LEU A 158 -12.61 3.10 1.59
N LEU A 159 -13.77 2.50 1.80
CA LEU A 159 -14.70 2.13 0.73
C LEU A 159 -15.61 3.33 0.48
N ASP A 160 -15.88 3.64 -0.78
CA ASP A 160 -16.84 4.66 -1.16
C ASP A 160 -17.80 4.08 -2.21
N ARG A 161 -18.82 3.38 -1.70
CA ARG A 161 -19.80 2.67 -2.53
C ARG A 161 -20.68 3.60 -3.36
N GLU A 162 -20.89 4.82 -2.90
CA GLU A 162 -21.83 5.76 -3.52
C GLU A 162 -21.17 7.00 -4.10
N HIS A 163 -19.84 7.01 -4.21
CA HIS A 163 -19.07 8.14 -4.70
C HIS A 163 -19.35 9.43 -3.90
N ARG A 164 -19.49 9.29 -2.57
CA ARG A 164 -19.84 10.36 -1.63
C ARG A 164 -18.65 11.25 -1.28
N VAL A 165 -17.42 10.77 -1.45
CA VAL A 165 -16.22 11.54 -1.11
C VAL A 165 -16.04 12.70 -2.08
N PHE A 166 -16.21 12.44 -3.37
CA PHE A 166 -16.14 13.43 -4.46
C PHE A 166 -17.34 13.28 -5.40
N PRO A 167 -18.55 13.68 -4.96
CA PRO A 167 -19.73 13.60 -5.81
C PRO A 167 -19.56 14.45 -7.07
N ALA A 168 -20.15 13.97 -8.17
CA ALA A 168 -20.13 14.64 -9.47
C ALA A 168 -20.95 15.94 -9.45
#